data_AF-I0FC87-F1
#
_entry.id   AF-I0FC87-F1
#
_cell.length_a   1.000
_cell.length_b   1.000
_cell.length_c   1.000
_cell.angle_alpha   90.00
_cell.angle_beta   90.00
_cell.angle_gamma   90.00
#
_symmetry.space_group_name_H-M   'P 1'
#
loop_
_entity.id
_entity.type
_entity.pdbx_description
1 polymer ?
#
loop_
_entity_poly.entity_id
_entity_poly.type
_entity_poly.pdbx_seq_one_letter_code
_entity_poly.pdbx_strand_id
1 'polypeptide(L)'
;MHIKIKDILNSLKDVKFIGDVSNVQKIVSFYSLDSREINVKNSEISLYFAYKGDRVDGFFFVKYLIDIGVKCFVCSKDREFLCIEYLNKDKDLIFFANY
;
A
#
# COMPACT_ATOMS: atom_id res chain seq x y z
N MET A 1 -16.22 5.14 -2.53
CA MET A 1 -15.68 5.65 -1.25
C MET A 1 -14.38 6.36 -1.57
N HIS A 2 -14.12 7.55 -1.02
CA HIS A 2 -12.85 8.28 -1.24
C HIS A 2 -12.24 8.55 0.13
N ILE A 3 -11.01 8.08 0.38
CA ILE A 3 -10.34 8.22 1.67
C ILE A 3 -8.98 8.88 1.44
N LYS A 4 -8.66 9.92 2.22
CA LYS A 4 -7.30 10.46 2.25
C LYS A 4 -6.41 9.56 3.08
N ILE A 5 -5.16 9.38 2.66
CA ILE A 5 -4.14 8.65 3.42
C ILE A 5 -4.01 9.19 4.85
N LYS A 6 -4.08 10.51 5.03
CA LYS A 6 -4.10 11.16 6.35
C LYS A 6 -5.24 10.66 7.26
N ASP A 7 -6.42 10.39 6.72
CA ASP A 7 -7.56 9.93 7.51
C ASP A 7 -7.35 8.48 7.98
N ILE A 8 -6.71 7.65 7.15
CA ILE A 8 -6.29 6.29 7.52
C ILE A 8 -5.29 6.34 8.68
N LEU A 9 -4.27 7.21 8.57
CA LEU A 9 -3.26 7.39 9.63
C LEU A 9 -3.85 7.84 10.96
N ASN A 10 -4.82 8.75 10.92
CA ASN A 10 -5.48 9.22 12.13
C ASN A 10 -6.38 8.14 12.77
N SER A 11 -6.89 7.20 11.96
CA SER A 11 -7.81 6.15 12.41
C SER A 11 -7.10 4.90 12.93
N LEU A 12 -5.91 4.58 12.42
CA LEU A 12 -5.19 3.36 12.77
C LEU A 12 -4.15 3.65 13.86
N LYS A 13 -4.36 3.08 15.06
CA LYS A 13 -3.47 3.30 16.22
C LYS A 13 -2.15 2.52 16.12
N ASP A 14 -2.16 1.36 15.46
CA ASP A 14 -1.05 0.40 15.45
C ASP A 14 -0.44 0.23 14.04
N VAL A 15 -0.32 1.33 13.31
CA VAL A 15 0.26 1.33 11.96
C VAL A 15 1.42 2.29 11.88
N LYS A 16 2.53 1.81 11.33
CA LYS A 16 3.67 2.64 10.96
C LYS A 16 3.52 3.10 9.52
N PHE A 17 3.55 4.42 9.33
CA PHE A 17 3.63 5.04 8.01
C PHE A 17 5.05 4.95 7.45
N ILE A 18 5.18 4.52 6.21
CA ILE A 18 6.43 4.44 5.46
C ILE A 18 6.17 5.09 4.09
N GLY A 19 6.55 6.36 3.96
CA GLY A 19 6.31 7.16 2.76
C GLY A 19 6.77 8.59 2.97
N ASP A 20 6.72 9.40 1.92
CA ASP A 20 6.93 10.84 2.06
C ASP A 20 5.70 11.51 2.71
N VAL A 21 5.92 12.42 3.67
CA VAL A 21 4.84 13.12 4.37
C VAL A 21 4.02 14.00 3.41
N SER A 22 4.61 14.48 2.31
CA SER A 22 3.89 15.19 1.26
C SER A 22 2.77 14.34 0.62
N ASN A 23 2.93 13.01 0.62
CA ASN A 23 1.98 12.07 0.01
C ASN A 23 0.76 11.75 0.88
N VAL A 24 0.67 12.24 2.12
CA VAL A 24 -0.49 11.98 3.01
C VAL A 24 -1.79 12.62 2.51
N GLN A 25 -1.73 13.57 1.57
CA GLN A 25 -2.91 14.16 0.95
C GLN A 25 -3.51 13.31 -0.16
N LYS A 26 -2.83 12.23 -0.58
CA LYS A 26 -3.30 11.33 -1.63
C LYS A 26 -4.63 10.70 -1.25
N ILE A 27 -5.49 10.49 -2.25
CA ILE A 27 -6.81 9.91 -2.09
C ILE A 27 -6.81 8.53 -2.72
N VAL A 28 -7.23 7.53 -1.95
CA VAL A 28 -7.54 6.19 -2.46
C VAL A 28 -9.05 6.04 -2.52
N SER A 29 -9.53 5.42 -3.59
CA SER A 29 -10.96 5.27 -3.86
C SER A 29 -11.37 3.82 -4.17
N PHE A 30 -10.38 2.93 -4.26
CA PHE A 30 -10.52 1.51 -4.43
C PHE A 30 -9.60 0.82 -3.43
N TYR A 31 -10.03 -0.31 -2.88
CA TYR A 31 -9.16 -1.13 -2.05
C TYR A 31 -9.44 -2.60 -2.32
N SER A 32 -8.41 -3.43 -2.23
CA SER A 32 -8.55 -4.88 -2.38
C SER A 32 -7.44 -5.64 -1.67
N LEU A 33 -7.74 -6.89 -1.30
CA LEU A 33 -6.76 -7.90 -0.88
C LEU A 33 -6.36 -8.82 -2.04
N ASP A 34 -7.14 -8.82 -3.13
CA ASP A 34 -6.92 -9.65 -4.31
C ASP A 34 -6.25 -8.82 -5.41
N SER A 35 -5.01 -9.17 -5.75
CA SER A 35 -4.23 -8.45 -6.76
C SER A 35 -4.87 -8.49 -8.16
N ARG A 36 -5.76 -9.47 -8.41
CA ARG A 36 -6.46 -9.64 -9.70
C ARG A 36 -7.58 -8.63 -9.91
N GLU A 37 -8.07 -8.01 -8.84
CA GLU A 37 -9.10 -6.96 -8.93
C GLU A 37 -8.51 -5.59 -9.30
N ILE A 38 -7.18 -5.45 -9.19
CA ILE A 38 -6.47 -4.23 -9.53
C ILE A 38 -5.89 -4.35 -10.95
N ASN A 39 -6.16 -3.34 -11.77
CA ASN A 39 -5.71 -3.22 -13.14
C ASN A 39 -5.34 -1.76 -13.45
N VAL A 40 -4.87 -1.51 -14.67
CA VAL A 40 -4.41 -0.18 -15.10
C VAL A 40 -5.48 0.93 -14.93
N LYS A 41 -6.78 0.60 -14.96
CA LYS A 41 -7.85 1.59 -14.85
C LYS A 41 -8.09 2.06 -13.42
N ASN A 42 -7.75 1.26 -12.40
CA ASN A 42 -7.99 1.60 -10.99
C ASN A 42 -6.72 1.64 -10.15
N SER A 43 -5.54 1.32 -10.71
CA SER A 43 -4.29 1.17 -9.95
C SER A 43 -3.90 2.43 -9.17
N GLU A 44 -3.97 3.61 -9.78
CA GLU A 44 -3.54 4.87 -9.13
C GLU A 44 -4.39 5.27 -7.92
N ILE A 45 -5.66 4.85 -7.90
CA ILE A 45 -6.61 5.11 -6.81
C ILE A 45 -6.73 3.92 -5.85
N SER A 46 -5.92 2.88 -6.02
CA SER A 46 -6.00 1.65 -5.24
C SER A 46 -5.16 1.66 -3.98
N LEU A 47 -5.71 1.11 -2.91
CA LEU A 47 -5.00 0.66 -1.71
C LEU A 47 -4.98 -0.87 -1.69
N TYR A 48 -3.80 -1.48 -1.86
CA TYR A 48 -3.67 -2.94 -1.83
C TYR A 48 -3.26 -3.44 -0.44
N PHE A 49 -3.96 -4.44 0.07
CA PHE A 49 -3.63 -5.10 1.33
C PHE A 49 -2.77 -6.34 1.08
N ALA A 50 -1.46 -6.16 1.14
CA ALA A 50 -0.45 -7.20 0.97
C ALA A 50 -0.25 -8.01 2.26
N TYR A 51 -1.32 -8.65 2.75
CA TYR A 51 -1.23 -9.52 3.92
C TYR A 51 -0.68 -10.89 3.57
N LYS A 52 0.03 -11.47 4.54
CA LYS A 52 0.49 -12.84 4.48
C LYS A 52 -0.65 -13.78 4.90
N GLY A 53 -1.20 -14.52 3.93
CA GLY A 53 -2.14 -15.60 4.19
C GLY A 53 -1.43 -16.94 4.38
N ASP A 54 -2.18 -17.97 4.78
CA ASP A 54 -1.63 -19.31 5.05
C ASP A 54 -1.04 -19.99 3.80
N ARG A 55 -1.59 -19.67 2.62
CA ARG A 55 -1.20 -20.30 1.34
C ARG A 55 -0.33 -19.42 0.45
N VAL A 56 -0.53 -18.10 0.51
CA VAL A 56 0.11 -17.14 -0.39
C VAL A 56 0.42 -15.88 0.41
N ASP A 57 1.64 -15.37 0.21
CA ASP A 57 2.02 -14.06 0.71
C ASP A 57 1.62 -12.98 -0.30
N GLY A 58 0.66 -12.13 0.08
CA GLY A 58 0.20 -11.02 -0.77
C GLY A 58 1.32 -10.04 -1.15
N PHE A 59 2.39 -9.98 -0.37
CA PHE A 59 3.56 -9.14 -0.66
C PHE A 59 4.27 -9.55 -1.96
N PHE A 60 4.13 -10.80 -2.40
CA PHE A 60 4.68 -11.27 -3.68
C PHE A 60 4.17 -10.44 -4.87
N PHE A 61 2.96 -9.90 -4.80
CA PHE A 61 2.35 -9.14 -5.89
C PHE A 61 2.69 -7.65 -5.86
N VAL A 62 3.32 -7.13 -4.81
CA VAL A 62 3.59 -5.69 -4.63
C VAL A 62 4.38 -5.12 -5.81
N LYS A 63 5.44 -5.80 -6.26
CA LYS A 63 6.24 -5.35 -7.40
C LYS A 63 5.40 -5.19 -8.66
N TYR A 64 4.63 -6.23 -9.01
CA TYR A 64 3.73 -6.20 -10.17
C TYR A 64 2.70 -5.06 -10.06
N LEU A 65 2.14 -4.87 -8.86
CA LEU A 65 1.14 -3.82 -8.62
C LEU A 65 1.74 -2.41 -8.74
N ILE A 66 2.99 -2.21 -8.28
CA ILE A 66 3.74 -0.97 -8.51
C ILE A 66 3.92 -0.74 -10.01
N ASP A 67 4.33 -1.77 -10.76
CA ASP A 67 4.59 -1.70 -12.20
C ASP A 67 3.35 -1.29 -13.01
N ILE A 68 2.13 -1.63 -12.54
CA ILE A 68 0.87 -1.21 -13.17
C ILE A 68 0.29 0.11 -12.59
N GLY A 69 0.98 0.75 -11.65
CA GLY A 69 0.66 2.10 -11.16
C GLY A 69 0.09 2.21 -9.75
N VAL A 70 0.01 1.11 -8.98
CA VAL A 70 -0.44 1.18 -7.58
C VAL A 70 0.62 1.87 -6.73
N LYS A 71 0.18 2.82 -5.91
CA LYS A 71 1.08 3.61 -5.05
C LYS A 71 0.85 3.41 -3.56
N CYS A 72 -0.27 2.81 -3.15
CA CYS A 72 -0.64 2.70 -1.75
C CYS A 72 -0.80 1.23 -1.33
N PHE A 73 -0.14 0.84 -0.26
CA PHE A 73 -0.06 -0.55 0.19
C PHE A 73 -0.19 -0.66 1.71
N VAL A 74 -0.85 -1.72 2.18
CA VAL A 74 -0.79 -2.17 3.58
C VAL A 74 0.02 -3.46 3.62
N CYS A 75 0.95 -3.56 4.57
CA CYS A 75 1.87 -4.69 4.66
C CYS A 75 2.03 -5.16 6.11
N SER A 76 2.41 -6.43 6.27
CA SER A 76 2.80 -6.98 7.56
C SER A 76 4.16 -6.41 8.01
N LYS A 77 4.35 -6.27 9.33
CA LYS A 77 5.57 -5.76 9.96
C LYS A 77 6.86 -6.46 9.50
N ASP A 78 6.81 -7.77 9.27
CA ASP A 78 7.96 -8.57 8.80
C ASP A 78 8.42 -8.20 7.38
N ARG A 79 7.64 -7.41 6.64
CA ARG A 79 7.96 -6.89 5.30
C ARG A 79 8.46 -5.45 5.30
N GLU A 80 8.57 -4.79 6.46
CA GLU A 80 8.95 -3.37 6.57
C GLU A 80 10.24 -3.02 5.79
N PHE A 81 11.28 -3.84 5.92
CA PHE A 81 12.56 -3.60 5.24
C PHE A 81 12.38 -3.51 3.71
N LEU A 82 11.56 -4.39 3.12
CA LEU A 82 11.28 -4.38 1.69
C LEU A 82 10.46 -3.15 1.28
N CYS A 83 9.53 -2.68 2.12
CA CYS A 83 8.80 -1.44 1.88
C CYS A 83 9.76 -0.24 1.77
N ILE A 84 10.76 -0.18 2.66
CA ILE A 84 11.80 0.88 2.63
C ILE A 84 12.64 0.77 1.35
N GLU A 85 13.02 -0.44 0.93
CA GLU A 85 13.74 -0.65 -0.33
C GLU A 85 12.95 -0.16 -1.55
N TYR A 86 11.64 -0.45 -1.61
CA TYR A 86 10.78 0.06 -2.68
C TYR A 86 10.66 1.59 -2.62
N LEU A 87 10.44 2.17 -1.44
CA LEU A 87 10.34 3.62 -1.24
C LEU A 87 11.64 4.35 -1.64
N ASN A 88 12.80 3.71 -1.50
CA ASN A 88 14.07 4.29 -1.95
C ASN A 88 14.22 4.33 -3.46
N LYS A 89 13.49 3.48 -4.19
CA LYS A 89 13.45 3.46 -5.65
C LYS A 89 12.36 4.37 -6.22
N ASP A 90 11.23 4.49 -5.51
CA ASP A 90 10.10 5.34 -5.89
C ASP A 90 9.53 6.03 -4.65
N LYS A 91 9.73 7.35 -4.56
CA LYS A 91 9.32 8.17 -3.42
C LYS A 91 7.81 8.44 -3.37
N ASP A 92 7.07 8.14 -4.45
CA ASP A 92 5.62 8.30 -4.51
C ASP A 92 4.86 7.13 -3.87
N LEU A 93 5.59 6.09 -3.45
CA LEU A 93 5.02 4.94 -2.77
C LEU A 93 4.65 5.27 -1.31
N ILE A 94 3.57 4.64 -0.87
CA ILE A 94 3.04 4.76 0.47
C ILE A 94 2.79 3.36 1.00
N PHE A 95 3.42 3.03 2.12
CA PHE A 95 3.19 1.78 2.83
C PHE A 95 2.70 2.04 4.25
N PHE A 96 1.78 1.18 4.69
CA PHE A 96 1.28 1.08 6.05
C PHE A 96 1.73 -0.26 6.62
N ALA A 97 2.75 -0.27 7.49
CA ALA A 97 3.18 -1.49 8.17
C ALA A 97 2.33 -1.69 9.44
N ASN A 98 1.53 -2.75 9.46
CA ASN A 98 0.60 -3.06 10.56
C ASN A 98 1.29 -3.92 11.63
N TYR A 99 1.08 -3.59 12.92
CA TYR A 99 1.73 -4.19 14.09
C TYR A 99 0.80 -5.13 14.87
#